data_AF-A0A2S6PUV0-F1
#
_entry.id   AF-A0A2S6PUV0-F1
#
_cell.length_a   1.000
_cell.length_b   1.000
_cell.length_c   1.000
_cell.angle_alpha   90.00
_cell.angle_beta   90.00
_cell.angle_gamma   90.00
#
_symmetry.space_group_name_H-M   'P 1'
#
loop_
_entity.id
_entity.type
_entity.pdbx_description
1 polymer ?
#
loop_
_entity_poly.entity_id
_entity_poly.type
_entity_poly.pdbx_seq_one_letter_code
_entity_poly.pdbx_strand_id
1 'polypeptide(L)'
;MASTVRGLYYADKGAGRSVHEISAQLLRAAEIFRVDPGADALKHIPAAVPPEQTPNVYRDISAYILDWGSFSLEGKYGQVQMTSHEIALRFPRFSQFLPIYFGQDGVAIDDDMQFASIEESISMIIEEVHPLCMWNLPGLAAESYEALALFQNDEDAMDRFFSQVFSGGSGAADFVDFFPLLAQSIIDHLATAHPPVWPKRD
;
A
#
# COMPACT_ATOMS: atom_id res chain seq x y z
N MET A 1 -16.00 6.86 12.41
CA MET A 1 -14.59 7.12 12.80
C MET A 1 -13.80 5.85 13.19
N ALA A 2 -14.36 4.64 13.02
CA ALA A 2 -13.65 3.36 13.19
C ALA A 2 -12.75 2.97 11.98
N SER A 3 -12.78 3.76 10.90
CA SER A 3 -12.01 3.51 9.67
C SER A 3 -10.51 3.80 9.83
N THR A 4 -10.15 4.82 10.63
CA THR A 4 -8.76 5.28 10.77
C THR A 4 -7.86 4.25 11.46
N VAL A 5 -8.43 3.44 12.37
CA VAL A 5 -7.69 2.40 13.11
C VAL A 5 -7.64 1.08 12.37
N ARG A 6 -8.67 0.72 11.58
CA ARG A 6 -8.50 -0.32 10.56
C ARG A 6 -7.40 0.05 9.57
N GLY A 7 -7.27 1.34 9.25
CA GLY A 7 -6.13 1.85 8.48
C GLY A 7 -4.78 1.55 9.10
N LEU A 8 -4.63 1.50 10.44
CA LEU A 8 -3.38 1.12 11.14
C LEU A 8 -3.04 -0.36 10.93
N TYR A 9 -4.04 -1.24 11.04
CA TYR A 9 -3.86 -2.68 10.83
C TYR A 9 -3.60 -3.03 9.35
N TYR A 10 -4.26 -2.34 8.41
CA TYR A 10 -3.99 -2.50 6.98
C TYR A 10 -2.65 -1.88 6.57
N ALA A 11 -2.20 -0.79 7.21
CA ALA A 11 -0.91 -0.17 6.91
C ALA A 11 0.29 -0.98 7.44
N ASP A 12 0.17 -1.62 8.61
CA ASP A 12 1.18 -2.55 9.16
C ASP A 12 1.44 -3.75 8.22
N LYS A 13 0.42 -4.13 7.43
CA LYS A 13 0.46 -5.26 6.48
C LYS A 13 0.58 -4.84 5.01
N GLY A 14 0.48 -3.55 4.68
CA GLY A 14 0.12 -3.12 3.32
C GLY A 14 0.64 -1.78 2.79
N ALA A 15 1.21 -0.88 3.59
CA ALA A 15 1.84 0.33 3.03
C ALA A 15 2.61 1.12 4.09
N GLY A 16 3.90 1.31 3.86
CA GLY A 16 4.76 2.19 4.64
C GLY A 16 4.24 3.62 4.58
N ARG A 17 3.83 4.08 5.75
CA ARG A 17 3.43 5.46 6.00
C ARG A 17 4.67 6.33 6.08
N SER A 18 4.56 7.56 5.57
CA SER A 18 5.58 8.56 5.85
C SER A 18 5.67 8.81 7.36
N VAL A 19 6.83 9.28 7.82
CA VAL A 19 7.03 9.68 9.22
C VAL A 19 5.99 10.71 9.69
N HIS A 20 5.47 11.53 8.78
CA HIS A 20 4.41 12.50 9.02
C HIS A 20 3.05 11.85 9.26
N GLU A 21 2.69 10.84 8.46
CA GLU A 21 1.44 10.09 8.63
C GLU A 21 1.45 9.29 9.94
N ILE A 22 2.61 8.74 10.32
CA ILE A 22 2.81 8.07 11.62
C ILE A 22 2.65 9.09 12.75
N SER A 23 3.33 10.24 12.66
CA SER A 23 3.28 11.29 13.67
C SER A 23 1.86 11.85 13.86
N ALA A 24 1.16 12.19 12.78
CA ALA A 24 -0.22 12.68 12.83
C ALA A 24 -1.18 11.67 13.47
N GLN A 25 -0.94 10.37 13.25
CA GLN A 25 -1.76 9.32 13.85
C GLN A 25 -1.46 9.11 15.34
N LEU A 26 -0.19 9.22 15.75
CA LEU A 26 0.18 9.21 17.17
C LEU A 26 -0.45 10.39 17.91
N LEU A 27 -0.45 11.58 17.32
CA LEU A 27 -1.17 12.74 17.88
C LEU A 27 -2.67 12.50 17.98
N ARG A 28 -3.28 11.90 16.94
CA ARG A 28 -4.70 11.59 16.98
C ARG A 28 -5.03 10.55 18.05
N ALA A 29 -4.21 9.52 18.20
CA ALA A 29 -4.35 8.52 19.26
C ALA A 29 -4.18 9.16 20.64
N ALA A 30 -3.22 10.08 20.82
CA ALA A 30 -3.02 10.82 22.07
C ALA A 30 -4.26 11.64 22.47
N GLU A 31 -4.91 12.29 21.51
CA GLU A 31 -6.16 13.02 21.77
C GLU A 31 -7.31 12.09 22.16
N ILE A 32 -7.42 10.92 21.52
CA ILE A 32 -8.46 9.95 21.88
C ILE A 32 -8.17 9.37 23.27
N PHE A 33 -6.94 8.96 23.58
CA PHE A 33 -6.56 8.48 24.93
C PHE A 33 -6.81 9.53 26.01
N ARG A 34 -6.67 10.83 25.70
CA ARG A 34 -6.94 11.92 26.65
C ARG A 34 -8.43 12.10 26.95
N VAL A 35 -9.29 11.94 25.93
CA VAL A 35 -10.72 12.23 26.02
C VAL A 35 -11.53 11.00 26.41
N ASP A 36 -11.20 9.84 25.85
CA ASP A 36 -11.85 8.55 26.07
C ASP A 36 -10.83 7.40 25.98
N PRO A 37 -10.11 7.10 27.09
CA PRO A 37 -9.13 6.01 27.13
C PRO A 37 -9.73 4.62 26.84
N GLY A 38 -11.05 4.47 27.00
CA GLY A 38 -11.78 3.22 26.78
C GLY A 38 -12.36 3.08 25.37
N ALA A 39 -12.14 4.04 24.48
CA ALA A 39 -12.67 4.02 23.13
C ALA A 39 -12.31 2.70 22.42
N ASP A 40 -13.27 2.06 21.77
CA ASP A 40 -13.05 0.82 20.99
C ASP A 40 -11.94 0.97 19.95
N ALA A 41 -11.73 2.19 19.45
CA ALA A 41 -10.65 2.55 18.54
C ALA A 41 -9.24 2.35 19.14
N LEU A 42 -9.10 2.28 20.47
CA LEU A 42 -7.82 2.12 21.16
C LEU A 42 -7.54 0.68 21.60
N LYS A 43 -8.48 -0.26 21.39
CA LYS A 43 -8.43 -1.64 21.90
C LYS A 43 -7.16 -2.43 21.56
N HIS A 44 -6.51 -2.08 20.44
CA HIS A 44 -5.28 -2.74 19.96
C HIS A 44 -4.06 -1.81 19.96
N ILE A 45 -4.20 -0.61 20.53
CA ILE A 45 -3.14 0.40 20.55
C ILE A 45 -2.40 0.30 21.89
N PRO A 46 -1.07 0.08 21.91
CA PRO A 46 -0.33 -0.14 23.16
C PRO A 46 -0.39 1.07 24.10
N ALA A 47 -0.90 0.87 25.31
CA ALA A 47 -0.81 1.88 26.35
C ALA A 47 0.61 1.96 26.94
N ALA A 48 1.04 3.15 27.33
CA ALA A 48 2.24 3.33 28.12
C ALA A 48 2.04 2.73 29.53
N VAL A 49 3.15 2.50 30.24
CA VAL A 49 3.12 2.17 31.66
C VAL A 49 3.76 3.33 32.42
N PRO A 50 2.99 4.05 33.27
CA PRO A 50 1.60 3.81 33.61
C PRO A 50 0.60 4.37 32.53
N PRO A 51 -0.63 3.81 32.40
CA PRO A 51 -1.55 4.09 31.29
C PRO A 51 -1.92 5.56 31.11
N GLU A 52 -2.00 6.33 32.19
CA GLU A 52 -2.26 7.77 32.18
C GLU A 52 -1.20 8.58 31.43
N GLN A 53 -0.01 8.04 31.23
CA GLN A 53 1.05 8.69 30.45
C GLN A 53 0.92 8.45 28.94
N THR A 54 0.04 7.55 28.49
CA THR A 54 -0.10 7.19 27.07
C THR A 54 -0.28 8.41 26.15
N PRO A 55 -1.13 9.40 26.47
CA PRO A 55 -1.22 10.63 25.67
C PRO A 55 0.10 11.40 25.56
N ASN A 56 0.87 11.49 26.65
CA ASN A 56 2.11 12.25 26.68
C ASN A 56 3.21 11.50 25.93
N VAL A 57 3.36 10.20 26.16
CA VAL A 57 4.31 9.34 25.45
C VAL A 57 4.07 9.40 23.95
N TYR A 58 2.83 9.40 23.48
CA TYR A 58 2.53 9.49 22.04
C TYR A 58 2.83 10.86 21.45
N ARG A 59 2.60 11.95 22.21
CA ARG A 59 3.04 13.29 21.81
C ARG A 59 4.56 13.40 21.78
N ASP A 60 5.26 12.80 22.74
CA ASP A 60 6.72 12.81 22.81
C ASP A 60 7.34 12.00 21.66
N ILE A 61 6.79 10.83 21.34
CA ILE A 61 7.23 10.04 20.17
C ILE A 61 6.94 10.81 18.88
N SER A 62 5.76 11.42 18.76
CA SER A 62 5.40 12.26 17.60
C SER A 62 6.36 13.44 17.44
N ALA A 63 6.64 14.17 18.52
CA ALA A 63 7.58 15.27 18.55
C ALA A 63 8.99 14.81 18.21
N TYR A 64 9.43 13.67 18.77
CA TYR A 64 10.73 13.08 18.48
C TYR A 64 10.87 12.67 17.00
N ILE A 65 9.84 12.04 16.42
CA ILE A 65 9.81 11.70 14.99
C ILE A 65 9.90 12.96 14.13
N LEU A 66 9.23 14.04 14.52
CA LEU A 66 9.29 15.31 13.80
C LEU A 66 10.62 16.02 13.99
N ASP A 67 11.24 15.98 15.18
CA ASP A 67 12.49 16.66 15.52
C ASP A 67 13.74 15.84 15.22
N TRP A 68 13.59 14.61 14.73
CA TRP A 68 14.68 13.85 14.16
C TRP A 68 15.36 14.70 13.08
N GLY A 69 16.63 15.02 13.31
CA GLY A 69 17.38 16.11 12.65
C GLY A 69 17.64 15.98 11.15
N SER A 70 16.92 15.11 10.45
CA SER A 70 16.99 14.90 9.01
C SER A 70 16.07 15.86 8.22
N PHE A 71 15.17 16.63 8.85
CA PHE A 71 14.17 17.42 8.11
C PHE A 71 13.97 18.86 8.60
N SER A 72 14.00 19.83 7.67
CA SER A 72 13.73 21.25 7.91
C SER A 72 12.23 21.52 8.14
N LEU A 73 11.88 22.68 8.72
CA LEU A 73 10.50 23.10 8.96
C LEU A 73 9.63 23.16 7.68
N GLU A 74 10.21 23.53 6.54
CA GLU A 74 9.56 23.43 5.21
C GLU A 74 9.34 21.97 4.80
N GLY A 75 10.28 21.08 5.13
CA GLY A 75 10.12 19.63 5.00
C GLY A 75 9.03 19.01 5.88
N LYS A 76 8.65 19.67 6.98
CA LYS A 76 7.65 19.17 7.95
C LYS A 76 6.21 19.60 7.66
N TYR A 77 6.01 20.75 7.02
CA TYR A 77 4.68 21.38 6.86
C TYR A 77 4.42 22.02 5.49
N GLY A 78 5.41 22.05 4.58
CA GLY A 78 5.22 22.53 3.22
C GLY A 78 4.40 21.56 2.37
N GLN A 79 4.01 21.99 1.17
CA GLN A 79 3.60 21.10 0.07
C GLN A 79 4.83 20.29 -0.40
N VAL A 80 5.38 19.47 0.49
CA VAL A 80 6.50 18.60 0.16
C VAL A 80 5.94 17.52 -0.75
N GLN A 81 6.38 17.55 -2.00
CA GLN A 81 6.14 16.42 -2.90
C GLN A 81 6.80 15.20 -2.27
N MET A 82 6.03 14.13 -2.08
CA MET A 82 6.56 12.87 -1.59
C MET A 82 7.73 12.43 -2.47
N THR A 83 8.83 12.03 -1.85
CA THR A 83 9.96 11.47 -2.58
C THR A 83 9.56 10.16 -3.26
N SER A 84 10.29 9.75 -4.30
CA SER A 84 10.06 8.44 -4.94
C SER A 84 10.16 7.29 -3.93
N HIS A 85 11.05 7.39 -2.94
CA HIS A 85 11.14 6.41 -1.87
C HIS A 85 9.87 6.36 -1.01
N GLU A 86 9.34 7.50 -0.59
CA GLU A 86 8.11 7.57 0.21
C GLU A 86 6.88 7.10 -0.57
N ILE A 87 6.82 7.38 -1.87
CA ILE A 87 5.78 6.84 -2.74
C ILE A 87 5.93 5.31 -2.86
N ALA A 88 7.16 4.80 -2.99
CA ALA A 88 7.41 3.37 -3.13
C ALA A 88 6.95 2.55 -1.91
N LEU A 89 7.01 3.15 -0.72
CA LEU A 89 6.53 2.52 0.51
C LEU A 89 5.04 2.18 0.46
N ARG A 90 4.25 2.84 -0.40
CA ARG A 90 2.82 2.55 -0.60
C ARG A 90 2.55 1.29 -1.42
N PHE A 91 3.58 0.74 -2.07
CA PHE A 91 3.45 -0.37 -3.00
C PHE A 91 4.30 -1.59 -2.64
N PRO A 92 4.18 -2.15 -1.43
CA PRO A 92 5.00 -3.28 -1.00
C PRO A 92 4.76 -4.55 -1.83
N ARG A 93 3.56 -4.78 -2.39
CA ARG A 93 3.29 -5.92 -3.28
C ARG A 93 3.87 -5.68 -4.66
N PHE A 94 3.75 -4.48 -5.23
CA PHE A 94 4.41 -4.17 -6.50
C PHE A 94 5.93 -4.26 -6.42
N SER A 95 6.53 -3.95 -5.27
CA SER A 95 7.98 -4.12 -5.07
C SER A 95 8.46 -5.57 -5.21
N GLN A 96 7.57 -6.54 -4.98
CA GLN A 96 7.84 -7.97 -5.15
C GLN A 96 7.36 -8.47 -6.51
N PHE A 97 6.21 -7.96 -6.96
CA PHE A 97 5.51 -8.43 -8.14
C PHE A 97 6.11 -7.92 -9.46
N LEU A 98 6.31 -6.61 -9.59
CA LEU A 98 6.73 -6.01 -10.87
C LEU A 98 8.10 -6.50 -11.36
N PRO A 99 9.10 -6.72 -10.48
CA PRO A 99 10.36 -7.35 -10.91
C PRO A 99 10.18 -8.79 -11.43
N ILE A 100 9.22 -9.55 -10.91
CA ILE A 100 8.92 -10.91 -11.39
C ILE A 100 8.16 -10.85 -12.71
N TYR A 101 7.27 -9.88 -12.88
CA TYR A 101 6.51 -9.70 -14.11
C TYR A 101 7.40 -9.18 -15.25
N PHE A 102 8.15 -8.10 -15.01
CA PHE A 102 8.86 -7.33 -16.04
C PHE A 102 10.40 -7.43 -15.98
N GLY A 103 10.96 -8.18 -15.03
CA GLY A 103 12.40 -8.36 -14.90
C GLY A 103 13.04 -9.11 -16.07
N GLN A 104 14.37 -9.20 -16.06
CA GLN A 104 15.14 -9.84 -17.15
C GLN A 104 14.80 -11.32 -17.36
N ASP A 105 14.34 -12.00 -16.31
CA ASP A 105 13.81 -13.37 -16.33
C ASP A 105 12.29 -13.38 -16.04
N GLY A 106 11.62 -12.25 -16.30
CA GLY A 106 10.23 -12.05 -15.92
C GLY A 106 9.25 -12.67 -16.91
N VAL A 107 8.03 -12.91 -16.43
CA VAL A 107 6.94 -13.53 -17.20
C VAL A 107 6.66 -12.78 -18.51
N ALA A 108 6.82 -11.45 -18.55
CA ALA A 108 6.64 -10.65 -19.76
C ALA A 108 7.76 -10.83 -20.83
N ILE A 109 8.89 -11.45 -20.48
CA ILE A 109 10.05 -11.65 -21.36
C ILE A 109 10.25 -13.14 -21.73
N ASP A 110 9.58 -14.08 -21.06
CA ASP A 110 9.67 -15.52 -21.37
C ASP A 110 9.33 -15.79 -22.85
N ASP A 111 10.06 -16.70 -23.50
CA ASP A 111 9.94 -17.03 -24.93
C ASP A 111 8.52 -17.52 -25.28
N ASP A 112 7.86 -18.21 -24.33
CA ASP A 112 6.46 -18.64 -24.47
C ASP A 112 5.45 -17.47 -24.32
N MET A 113 5.88 -16.36 -23.69
CA MET A 113 5.07 -15.18 -23.42
C MET A 113 5.33 -14.02 -24.38
N GLN A 114 6.39 -14.08 -25.18
CA GLN A 114 6.76 -13.03 -26.15
C GLN A 114 5.64 -12.73 -27.17
N PHE A 115 4.71 -13.67 -27.38
CA PHE A 115 3.57 -13.53 -28.29
C PHE A 115 2.21 -13.46 -27.58
N ALA A 116 2.18 -13.55 -26.25
CA ALA A 116 0.95 -13.53 -25.48
C ALA A 116 0.45 -12.09 -25.27
N SER A 117 -0.87 -11.95 -25.20
CA SER A 117 -1.50 -10.71 -24.76
C SER A 117 -1.20 -10.39 -23.30
N ILE A 118 -1.40 -9.13 -22.91
CA ILE A 118 -1.27 -8.67 -21.51
C ILE A 118 -2.22 -9.46 -20.60
N GLU A 119 -3.42 -9.76 -21.08
CA GLU A 119 -4.44 -10.50 -20.36
C GLU A 119 -4.07 -11.97 -20.15
N GLU A 120 -3.44 -12.61 -21.14
CA GLU A 120 -2.92 -13.98 -21.04
C GLU A 120 -1.78 -14.07 -20.02
N SER A 121 -0.86 -13.10 -20.04
CA SER A 121 0.25 -13.02 -19.08
C SER A 121 -0.22 -12.73 -17.65
N ILE A 122 -1.19 -11.84 -17.45
CA ILE A 122 -1.84 -11.62 -16.15
C ILE A 122 -2.53 -12.92 -15.67
N SER A 123 -3.22 -13.64 -16.56
CA SER A 123 -3.93 -14.87 -16.20
C SER A 123 -2.99 -15.96 -15.72
N MET A 124 -1.86 -16.18 -16.41
CA MET A 124 -0.85 -17.17 -16.02
C MET A 124 -0.30 -16.90 -14.62
N ILE A 125 -0.02 -15.65 -14.30
CA ILE A 125 0.47 -15.28 -12.96
C ILE A 125 -0.57 -15.51 -11.88
N ILE A 126 -1.84 -15.21 -12.16
CA ILE A 126 -2.93 -15.48 -11.22
C ILE A 126 -3.00 -17.00 -10.93
N GLU A 127 -2.79 -17.83 -11.96
CA GLU A 127 -2.71 -19.29 -11.83
C GLU A 127 -1.49 -19.74 -11.03
N GLU A 128 -0.31 -19.16 -11.25
CA GLU A 128 0.91 -19.48 -10.50
C GLU A 128 0.81 -19.16 -9.01
N VAL A 129 0.11 -18.07 -8.66
CA VAL A 129 -0.09 -17.68 -7.27
C VAL A 129 -1.16 -18.56 -6.59
N HIS A 130 -2.00 -19.26 -7.34
CA HIS A 130 -2.98 -20.20 -6.79
C HIS A 130 -2.28 -21.42 -6.16
N PRO A 131 -2.69 -21.90 -4.96
CA PRO A 131 -3.89 -21.54 -4.17
C PRO A 131 -3.67 -20.44 -3.12
N LEU A 132 -2.51 -19.77 -3.10
CA LEU A 132 -2.21 -18.69 -2.15
C LEU A 132 -2.80 -17.34 -2.58
N CYS A 133 -3.54 -17.29 -3.69
CA CYS A 133 -4.10 -16.09 -4.30
C CYS A 133 -4.94 -15.23 -3.35
N MET A 134 -5.73 -15.82 -2.44
CA MET A 134 -6.50 -15.08 -1.42
C MET A 134 -5.65 -14.24 -0.45
N TRP A 135 -4.37 -14.58 -0.27
CA TRP A 135 -3.46 -13.86 0.63
C TRP A 135 -2.62 -12.80 -0.07
N ASN A 136 -2.42 -12.94 -1.39
CA ASN A 136 -1.49 -12.11 -2.15
C ASN A 136 -2.20 -11.17 -3.13
N LEU A 137 -3.17 -11.67 -3.90
CA LEU A 137 -3.78 -10.92 -5.00
C LEU A 137 -4.68 -9.76 -4.55
N PRO A 138 -5.48 -9.83 -3.46
CA PRO A 138 -6.29 -8.69 -3.04
C PRO A 138 -5.46 -7.43 -2.75
N GLY A 139 -4.26 -7.59 -2.17
CA GLY A 139 -3.35 -6.48 -1.91
C GLY A 139 -2.80 -5.88 -3.21
N LEU A 140 -2.49 -6.72 -4.18
CA LEU A 140 -2.00 -6.29 -5.49
C LEU A 140 -3.05 -5.50 -6.28
N ALA A 141 -4.32 -5.93 -6.24
CA ALA A 141 -5.44 -5.18 -6.82
C ALA A 141 -5.66 -3.83 -6.11
N ALA A 142 -5.50 -3.79 -4.78
CA ALA A 142 -5.60 -2.53 -4.03
C ALA A 142 -4.47 -1.55 -4.41
N GLU A 143 -3.23 -2.02 -4.50
CA GLU A 143 -2.08 -1.22 -4.91
C GLU A 143 -2.22 -0.69 -6.35
N SER A 144 -2.84 -1.46 -7.24
CA SER A 144 -3.17 -1.02 -8.61
C SER A 144 -4.08 0.21 -8.61
N TYR A 145 -5.15 0.20 -7.80
CA TYR A 145 -6.03 1.37 -7.68
C TYR A 145 -5.39 2.53 -6.90
N GLU A 146 -4.51 2.25 -5.93
CA GLU A 146 -3.75 3.30 -5.24
C GLU A 146 -2.79 4.02 -6.20
N ALA A 147 -2.16 3.29 -7.12
CA ALA A 147 -1.32 3.89 -8.17
C ALA A 147 -2.13 4.84 -9.06
N LEU A 148 -3.26 4.36 -9.58
CA LEU A 148 -4.17 5.18 -10.40
C LEU A 148 -4.63 6.44 -9.65
N ALA A 149 -4.90 6.35 -8.35
CA ALA A 149 -5.32 7.50 -7.55
C ALA A 149 -4.20 8.52 -7.32
N LEU A 150 -2.97 8.06 -7.07
CA LEU A 150 -1.82 8.93 -6.80
C LEU A 150 -1.31 9.65 -8.06
N PHE A 151 -1.36 8.99 -9.21
CA PHE A 151 -0.87 9.51 -10.49
C PHE A 151 -1.97 9.99 -11.44
N GLN A 152 -3.21 10.14 -10.96
CA GLN A 152 -4.40 10.45 -11.78
C GLN A 152 -4.31 11.67 -12.71
N ASN A 153 -3.36 12.58 -12.46
CA ASN A 153 -3.17 13.81 -13.25
C ASN A 153 -1.86 13.83 -14.05
N ASP A 154 -1.03 12.77 -13.97
CA ASP A 154 0.28 12.69 -14.61
C ASP A 154 0.61 11.22 -14.93
N GLU A 155 0.03 10.75 -16.03
CA GLU A 155 0.21 9.39 -16.56
C GLU A 155 1.69 9.10 -16.85
N ASP A 156 2.40 10.03 -17.49
CA ASP A 156 3.83 9.87 -17.75
C ASP A 156 4.65 9.75 -16.46
N ALA A 157 4.24 10.41 -15.36
CA ALA A 157 4.90 10.23 -14.07
C ALA A 157 4.67 8.83 -13.49
N MET A 158 3.52 8.22 -13.74
CA MET A 158 3.26 6.83 -13.33
C MET A 158 4.23 5.89 -14.03
N ASP A 159 4.32 5.98 -15.37
CA ASP A 159 5.19 5.09 -16.14
C ASP A 159 6.65 5.26 -15.77
N ARG A 160 7.11 6.53 -15.65
CA ARG A 160 8.47 6.81 -15.19
C ARG A 160 8.72 6.24 -13.79
N PHE A 161 7.78 6.42 -12.87
CA PHE A 161 7.93 5.97 -11.49
C PHE A 161 8.04 4.44 -11.41
N PHE A 162 7.09 3.70 -11.97
CA PHE A 162 7.06 2.24 -11.87
C PHE A 162 8.19 1.58 -12.67
N SER A 163 8.56 2.15 -13.83
CA SER A 163 9.72 1.68 -14.60
C SER A 163 11.04 1.85 -13.83
N GLN A 164 11.26 3.02 -13.21
CA GLN A 164 12.54 3.35 -12.56
C GLN A 164 12.67 2.78 -11.15
N VAL A 165 11.59 2.79 -10.36
CA VAL A 165 11.62 2.45 -8.94
C VAL A 165 11.47 0.95 -8.72
N PHE A 166 10.62 0.28 -9.50
CA PHE A 166 10.32 -1.13 -9.35
C PHE A 166 10.89 -2.01 -10.46
N SER A 167 11.76 -1.45 -11.32
CA SER A 167 12.32 -2.17 -12.46
C SER A 167 11.25 -2.79 -13.37
N GLY A 168 10.12 -2.08 -13.55
CA GLY A 168 8.94 -2.54 -14.28
C GLY A 168 9.11 -2.66 -15.81
N GLY A 169 10.31 -2.97 -16.28
CA GLY A 169 10.60 -3.20 -17.69
C GLY A 169 11.28 -2.03 -18.40
N SER A 170 11.84 -2.29 -19.58
CA SER A 170 12.56 -1.32 -20.39
C SER A 170 11.60 -0.38 -21.12
N GLY A 171 11.11 0.67 -20.44
CA GLY A 171 10.58 1.90 -21.07
C GLY A 171 9.37 1.79 -22.01
N ALA A 172 8.74 0.61 -22.14
CA ALA A 172 7.60 0.36 -23.03
C ALA A 172 6.37 -0.22 -22.30
N ALA A 173 6.42 -0.35 -20.97
CA ALA A 173 5.27 -0.76 -20.18
C ALA A 173 4.33 0.44 -19.99
N ASP A 174 3.09 0.29 -20.43
CA ASP A 174 2.00 1.24 -20.21
C ASP A 174 1.28 0.85 -18.91
N PHE A 175 1.65 1.50 -17.80
CA PHE A 175 1.06 1.18 -16.50
C PHE A 175 -0.37 1.72 -16.36
N VAL A 176 -0.75 2.70 -17.18
CA VAL A 176 -2.09 3.28 -17.21
C VAL A 176 -3.10 2.25 -17.67
N ASP A 177 -2.75 1.49 -18.70
CA ASP A 177 -3.59 0.40 -19.22
C ASP A 177 -3.40 -0.89 -18.41
N PHE A 178 -2.18 -1.18 -17.96
CA PHE A 178 -1.86 -2.42 -17.26
C PHE A 178 -2.54 -2.54 -15.88
N PHE A 179 -2.50 -1.50 -15.03
CA PHE A 179 -3.03 -1.60 -13.66
C PHE A 179 -4.55 -1.83 -13.59
N PRO A 180 -5.40 -1.18 -14.39
CA PRO A 180 -6.82 -1.50 -14.46
C PRO A 180 -7.07 -2.95 -14.87
N LEU A 181 -6.35 -3.45 -15.88
CA LEU A 181 -6.47 -4.83 -16.37
C LEU A 181 -6.06 -5.84 -15.30
N LEU A 182 -4.93 -5.59 -14.62
CA LEU A 182 -4.45 -6.43 -13.52
C LEU A 182 -5.46 -6.48 -12.37
N ALA A 183 -5.93 -5.32 -11.91
CA ALA A 183 -6.88 -5.23 -10.81
C ALA A 183 -8.19 -5.97 -11.13
N GLN A 184 -8.72 -5.76 -12.34
CA GLN A 184 -9.97 -6.38 -12.75
C GLN A 184 -9.83 -7.91 -12.89
N SER A 185 -8.74 -8.38 -13.49
CA SER A 185 -8.47 -9.82 -13.63
C SER A 185 -8.36 -10.52 -12.27
N ILE A 186 -7.72 -9.87 -11.30
CA ILE A 186 -7.67 -10.36 -9.92
C ILE A 186 -9.06 -10.43 -9.31
N ILE A 187 -9.87 -9.38 -9.45
CA ILE A 187 -11.23 -9.32 -8.91
C ILE A 187 -12.07 -10.45 -9.50
N ASP A 188 -12.00 -10.66 -10.81
CA ASP A 188 -12.75 -11.68 -11.52
C ASP A 188 -12.34 -13.09 -11.10
N HIS A 189 -11.03 -13.32 -10.94
CA HIS A 189 -10.51 -14.57 -10.38
C HIS A 189 -11.05 -14.82 -8.97
N LEU A 190 -10.94 -13.86 -8.06
CA LEU A 190 -11.39 -14.00 -6.67
C LEU A 190 -12.91 -14.22 -6.60
N ALA A 191 -13.70 -13.53 -7.42
CA ALA A 191 -15.15 -13.71 -7.48
C ALA A 191 -15.54 -15.12 -7.96
N THR A 192 -14.78 -15.67 -8.90
CA THR A 192 -15.06 -16.97 -9.53
C THR A 192 -14.54 -18.15 -8.70
N ALA A 193 -13.28 -18.08 -8.27
CA ALA A 193 -12.59 -19.16 -7.56
C ALA A 193 -12.81 -19.12 -6.04
N HIS A 194 -13.08 -17.94 -5.48
CA HIS A 194 -13.19 -17.71 -4.04
C HIS A 194 -14.43 -16.88 -3.66
N PRO A 195 -15.64 -17.29 -4.06
CA PRO A 195 -16.85 -16.54 -3.78
C PRO A 195 -17.01 -16.33 -2.26
N PRO A 196 -17.36 -15.11 -1.81
CA PRO A 196 -17.41 -14.80 -0.39
C PRO A 196 -18.49 -15.64 0.30
N VAL A 197 -18.07 -16.48 1.26
CA VAL A 197 -19.00 -17.16 2.16
C VAL A 197 -19.15 -16.31 3.41
N TRP A 198 -20.11 -15.37 3.38
CA TRP A 198 -20.50 -14.63 4.58
C TRP A 198 -21.77 -15.27 5.15
N PRO A 199 -21.68 -16.02 6.27
CA PRO A 199 -22.87 -16.62 6.86
C PRO A 199 -23.84 -15.51 7.26
N LYS A 200 -25.11 -15.68 6.86
CA LYS A 200 -26.17 -14.84 7.40
C LYS A 200 -26.16 -15.06 8.92
N ARG A 201 -26.20 -13.97 9.69
CA ARG A 201 -26.57 -14.08 11.10
C ARG A 201 -28.02 -14.57 11.11
N ASP A 202 -28.25 -15.72 11.73
CA ASP A 202 -29.59 -16.14 12.13
C ASP A 202 -30.22 -15.11 13.08
#